data_AF-A0A2V2UEW7-F1
#
_entry.id   AF-A0A2V2UEW7-F1
#
_cell.length_a   1.000
_cell.length_b   1.000
_cell.length_c   1.000
_cell.angle_alpha   90.00
_cell.angle_beta   90.00
_cell.angle_gamma   90.00
#
_symmetry.space_group_name_H-M   'P 1'
#
loop_
_entity.id
_entity.type
_entity.pdbx_description
1 polymer ?
#
loop_
_entity_poly.entity_id
_entity_poly.type
_entity_poly.pdbx_seq_one_letter_code
_entity_poly.pdbx_strand_id
1 'polypeptide(L)' 'MEAKCPECARRADLDDDMKEVNCNHCGFHALYDEYIEIMKGRAAVMGDDFQTNSDRRPF' A
#
# COMPACT_ATOMS: atom_id res chain seq x y z
N MET A 1 3.00 14.79 11.54
CA MET A 1 3.66 14.16 10.37
C MET A 1 2.60 13.89 9.32
N GLU A 2 2.96 13.82 8.03
CA GLU A 2 1.97 13.69 6.94
C GLU A 2 2.16 12.34 6.24
N ALA A 3 1.25 11.37 6.49
CA ALA A 3 1.24 10.12 5.75
C ALA A 3 0.47 10.26 4.45
N LYS A 4 0.78 9.41 3.47
CA LYS A 4 -0.03 9.30 2.25
C LYS A 4 -0.90 8.07 2.36
N CYS A 5 -2.22 8.26 2.29
CA CYS A 5 -3.17 7.16 2.30
C CYS A 5 -2.93 6.27 1.07
N PRO A 6 -2.79 4.95 1.24
CA PRO A 6 -2.64 4.05 0.10
C PRO A 6 -3.94 4.03 -0.70
N GLU A 7 -5.11 3.89 -0.06
CA GLU A 7 -6.41 3.78 -0.75
C GLU A 7 -6.75 4.97 -1.63
N CYS A 8 -6.65 6.20 -1.10
CA CYS A 8 -7.15 7.38 -1.81
C CYS A 8 -6.06 8.35 -2.26
N ALA A 9 -4.77 8.02 -2.03
CA ALA A 9 -3.62 8.87 -2.35
C ALA A 9 -3.64 10.28 -1.72
N ARG A 10 -4.58 10.56 -0.79
CA ARG A 10 -4.69 11.81 -0.04
C ARG A 10 -3.82 11.79 1.22
N ARG A 11 -3.74 12.93 1.92
CA ARG A 11 -3.10 12.99 3.23
C ARG A 11 -3.88 12.15 4.23
N ALA A 12 -3.15 11.28 4.91
CA ALA A 12 -3.58 10.56 6.10
C ALA A 12 -2.85 11.15 7.31
N ASP A 13 -3.56 11.19 8.43
CA ASP A 13 -3.01 11.56 9.71
C ASP A 13 -2.37 10.32 10.34
N LEU A 14 -1.17 10.50 10.88
CA LEU A 14 -0.47 9.49 11.65
C LEU A 14 -0.66 9.85 13.12
N ASP A 15 -1.05 8.86 13.92
CA ASP A 15 -1.12 9.05 15.37
C ASP A 15 0.25 9.42 15.95
N ASP A 16 0.29 10.04 17.13
CA ASP A 16 1.52 10.58 17.73
C ASP A 16 2.57 9.48 17.98
N ASP A 17 2.10 8.26 18.24
CA ASP A 17 2.94 7.07 18.44
C ASP A 17 3.39 6.41 17.12
N MET A 18 2.96 6.94 15.97
CA MET A 18 3.19 6.39 14.62
C MET A 18 2.84 4.89 14.49
N LYS A 19 1.95 4.38 15.34
CA LYS A 19 1.50 2.99 15.32
C LYS A 19 0.30 2.77 14.42
N GLU A 20 -0.43 3.83 14.08
CA GLU A 20 -1.71 3.75 13.40
C GLU A 20 -1.78 4.88 12.37
N VAL A 21 -2.25 4.54 11.17
CA VAL A 21 -2.51 5.48 10.07
C VAL A 21 -4.02 5.60 9.93
N ASN A 22 -4.53 6.82 10.11
CA ASN A 22 -5.92 7.18 9.93
C ASN A 22 -6.06 8.13 8.74
N CYS A 23 -6.93 7.81 7.78
CA CYS A 23 -7.37 8.74 6.77
C CYS A 23 -8.82 9.18 6.99
N ASN A 24 -9.00 10.41 7.47
CA ASN A 24 -10.30 11.07 7.60
C ASN A 24 -11.03 11.33 6.26
N HIS A 25 -10.38 11.09 5.11
CA HIS A 25 -11.00 11.32 3.80
C HIS A 25 -11.74 10.09 3.24
N CYS A 26 -11.20 8.89 3.45
CA CYS A 26 -11.82 7.65 2.99
C CYS A 26 -12.26 6.73 4.14
N GLY A 27 -11.91 7.08 5.38
CA GLY A 27 -12.15 6.24 6.56
C GLY A 27 -11.16 5.09 6.69
N PHE A 28 -10.03 5.14 5.99
CA PHE A 28 -8.99 4.12 6.09
C PHE A 28 -8.33 4.19 7.47
N HIS A 29 -8.30 3.08 8.19
CA HIS A 29 -7.58 2.93 9.44
C HIS A 29 -6.79 1.63 9.35
N ALA A 30 -5.48 1.71 9.56
CA ALA A 30 -4.61 0.55 9.58
C ALA A 30 -3.46 0.77 10.55
N LEU A 31 -2.93 -0.31 11.10
CA LEU A 31 -1.69 -0.26 11.86
C LEU A 31 -0.53 0.12 10.94
N TYR A 32 0.51 0.72 11.51
CA TYR A 32 1.71 1.10 10.77
C TYR A 32 2.38 -0.11 10.14
N ASP A 33 2.37 -1.24 10.85
CA ASP A 33 2.88 -2.52 10.35
C ASP A 33 2.11 -2.96 9.08
N GLU A 34 0.78 -2.97 9.15
CA GLU A 34 -0.10 -3.24 7.99
C GLU A 34 0.09 -2.21 6.86
N TYR A 35 0.21 -0.92 7.18
CA TYR A 35 0.43 0.12 6.19
C TYR A 35 1.77 -0.08 5.44
N ILE A 36 2.83 -0.47 6.15
CA ILE A 36 4.12 -0.79 5.54
C ILE A 36 4.01 -2.04 4.66
N GLU A 37 3.29 -3.07 5.10
CA GLU A 37 3.02 -4.28 4.30
C GLU A 37 2.22 -3.95 3.03
N ILE A 38 1.17 -3.12 3.12
CA ILE A 38 0.36 -2.67 1.98
C ILE A 38 1.21 -1.85 1.00
N MET A 39 2.06 -0.94 1.50
CA MET A 39 2.94 -0.13 0.66
C MET A 39 4.01 -0.99 -0.03
N LYS A 40 4.59 -1.96 0.67
CA LYS A 40 5.50 -2.96 0.07
C LYS A 40 4.79 -3.83 -0.96
N GLY A 41 3.59 -4.33 -0.64
CA GLY A 41 2.77 -5.15 -1.51
C GLY A 41 2.39 -4.42 -2.79
N ARG A 42 1.98 -3.16 -2.71
CA ARG A 42 1.66 -2.35 -3.91
C ARG A 42 2.88 -2.04 -4.78
N ALA A 43 4.06 -1.85 -4.19
CA ALA A 43 5.30 -1.74 -4.97
C ALA A 43 5.67 -3.07 -5.65
N ALA A 44 5.41 -4.20 -4.98
CA ALA A 44 5.65 -5.53 -5.51
C ALA A 44 4.62 -5.95 -6.58
N VAL A 45 3.37 -5.51 -6.50
CA VAL A 45 2.33 -5.82 -7.52
C VAL A 45 2.67 -5.22 -8.88
N MET A 46 3.40 -4.10 -8.96
CA MET A 46 3.96 -3.63 -10.24
C MET A 46 5.17 -4.43 -10.73
N GLY A 47 5.75 -5.29 -9.89
CA GLY A 47 6.82 -6.23 -10.26
C GLY A 47 6.32 -7.66 -10.54
N ASP A 48 5.19 -8.06 -9.96
CA ASP A 48 4.65 -9.43 -10.06
C ASP A 48 3.77 -9.64 -11.31
N ASP A 49 3.18 -8.58 -11.87
CA ASP A 49 2.55 -8.63 -13.20
C ASP A 49 3.55 -8.99 -14.33
N PHE A 50 4.87 -8.97 -14.05
CA PHE A 50 5.88 -9.39 -15.02
C PHE A 50 6.16 -10.90 -15.03
N GLN A 51 5.66 -11.68 -14.06
CA GLN A 51 6.06 -13.09 -13.93
C GLN A 51 5.03 -14.12 -14.41
N THR A 52 3.84 -13.70 -14.87
CA THR A 52 2.77 -14.61 -15.34
C THR A 52 2.55 -14.63 -16.86
N ASN A 53 3.54 -14.22 -17.67
CA ASN A 53 3.49 -14.48 -19.14
C ASN A 53 4.68 -15.27 -19.71
N SER A 54 5.54 -15.86 -18.88
CA SER A 54 6.59 -16.77 -19.37
C SER A 54 6.10 -18.20 -19.65
N ASP A 55 4.79 -18.42 -19.75
CA ASP A 55 4.21 -19.69 -20.19
C ASP A 55 3.45 -19.46 -21.51
N ARG A 56 3.84 -20.19 -22.56
CA ARG A 56 3.29 -20.28 -23.94
C ARG A 56 4.06 -19.54 -25.02
N ARG A 57 5.19 -20.15 -25.44
CA ARG A 57 5.52 -20.22 -26.87
C ARG A 57 6.18 -21.57 -27.18
N PRO A 58 5.44 -22.55 -27.73
CA PRO A 58 6.05 -23.70 -28.39
C PRO A 58 6.49 -23.28 -29.79
N PHE A 59 7.75 -23.56 -30.15
CA PHE A 59 8.22 -23.67 -31.53
C PHE A 59 8.91 -25.02 -31.67
#